data_AF-A0A1S6WU26-F1
#
_entry.id   AF-A0A1S6WU26-F1
#
_cell.length_a   1.000
_cell.length_b   1.000
_cell.length_c   1.000
_cell.angle_alpha   90.00
_cell.angle_beta   90.00
_cell.angle_gamma   90.00
#
_symmetry.space_group_name_H-M   'P 1'
#
loop_
_entity.id
_entity.type
_entity.pdbx_description
1 polymer ?
#
loop_
_entity_poly.entity_id
_entity_poly.type
_entity_poly.pdbx_seq_one_letter_code
_entity_poly.pdbx_strand_id
1 'polypeptide(L)'
;MSIFQKIILPKDVRDLIVLDGIIDGFEPFALAQLSSEIAQDKPLVYIVRDGTKISHLQQVLNFIEPNLPVFQFPAWDCLPYDRVSPGIAVTARRLSALAHILHLRKNSRSAIILTTANAIIQKLPPRTIIDDQIIHMSIGQCVNMDNLIHYLERSGFERVAIVHDVGEFAIRGGIIDIFSPSDSEPLRLDFFGDTLETIRIFDPVTQRTTGNKTDFFYNQ
;
A
#
# COMPACT_ATOMS: atom_id res chain seq x y z
N MET A 1 -1.67 6.37 30.11
CA MET A 1 -0.45 6.04 30.85
C MET A 1 0.33 5.07 29.98
N SER A 2 1.50 5.43 29.45
CA SER A 2 2.29 4.52 28.60
C SER A 2 2.69 3.31 29.43
N ILE A 3 2.32 2.11 28.99
CA ILE A 3 2.64 0.84 29.65
C ILE A 3 4.16 0.54 29.53
N PHE A 4 4.86 1.30 28.68
CA PHE A 4 6.24 1.05 28.31
C PHE A 4 7.16 2.16 28.77
N GLN A 5 8.36 1.78 29.24
CA GLN A 5 9.47 2.71 29.43
C GLN A 5 9.67 3.46 28.11
N LYS A 6 9.66 4.79 28.20
CA LYS A 6 9.93 5.66 27.07
C LYS A 6 11.30 5.27 26.50
N ILE A 7 11.39 4.87 25.24
CA ILE A 7 12.68 4.73 24.56
C ILE A 7 13.29 6.13 24.54
N ILE A 8 14.36 6.34 25.29
CA ILE A 8 15.02 7.65 25.36
C ILE A 8 15.97 7.74 24.18
N LEU A 9 15.59 8.53 23.19
CA LEU A 9 16.41 8.76 22.01
C LEU A 9 17.36 9.93 22.27
N PRO A 10 18.66 9.81 21.94
CA PRO A 10 19.61 10.92 22.09
C PRO A 10 19.13 12.13 21.27
N LYS A 11 19.30 13.35 21.80
CA LYS A 11 18.88 14.58 21.09
C LYS A 11 19.83 14.98 19.95
N ASP A 12 21.08 14.50 19.98
CA ASP A 12 22.14 14.80 19.00
C ASP A 12 22.50 13.54 18.19
N VAL A 13 21.53 13.00 17.46
CA VAL A 13 21.78 11.88 16.54
C VAL A 13 22.29 12.46 15.25
N ARG A 14 23.60 12.36 15.01
CA ARG A 14 24.18 12.93 13.79
C ARG A 14 24.10 12.00 12.57
N ASP A 15 24.19 10.66 12.70
CA ASP A 15 24.01 9.76 11.54
C ASP A 15 23.63 8.30 11.87
N LEU A 16 24.09 7.74 13.01
CA LEU A 16 23.88 6.32 13.36
C LEU A 16 23.53 6.16 14.85
N ILE A 17 22.48 5.40 15.13
CA ILE A 17 22.11 4.94 16.48
C ILE A 17 22.04 3.42 16.45
N VAL A 18 22.59 2.78 17.48
CA VAL A 18 22.34 1.36 17.76
C VAL A 18 21.30 1.30 18.88
N LEU A 19 20.18 0.65 18.61
CA LEU A 19 19.20 0.30 19.62
C LEU A 19 19.43 -1.17 19.98
N ASP A 20 19.77 -1.44 21.24
CA ASP A 20 19.91 -2.78 21.79
C ASP A 20 18.80 -3.07 22.82
N GLY A 21 18.72 -4.32 23.28
CA GLY A 21 17.75 -4.72 24.31
C GLY A 21 16.29 -4.80 23.84
N ILE A 22 16.02 -4.64 22.54
CA ILE A 22 14.67 -4.82 21.97
C ILE A 22 14.36 -6.32 21.88
N ILE A 23 13.40 -6.78 22.68
CA ILE A 23 12.92 -8.16 22.66
C ILE A 23 12.08 -8.39 21.40
N ASP A 24 12.13 -9.60 20.82
CA ASP A 24 11.25 -10.00 19.72
C ASP A 24 9.77 -9.69 20.06
N GLY A 25 9.07 -9.06 19.13
CA GLY A 25 7.68 -8.59 19.31
C GLY A 25 7.57 -7.17 19.87
N PHE A 26 8.64 -6.60 20.44
CA PHE A 26 8.67 -5.19 20.85
C PHE A 26 9.07 -4.24 19.70
N GLU A 27 9.60 -4.79 18.61
CA GLU A 27 10.01 -4.03 17.42
C GLU A 27 8.93 -3.03 16.91
N PRO A 28 7.63 -3.40 16.74
CA PRO A 28 6.58 -2.47 16.30
C PRO A 28 6.42 -1.24 17.19
N PHE A 29 6.50 -1.42 18.51
CA PHE A 29 6.37 -0.34 19.49
C PHE A 29 7.57 0.62 19.39
N ALA A 30 8.77 0.07 19.20
CA ALA A 30 9.95 0.88 18.97
C ALA A 30 9.84 1.69 17.67
N LEU A 31 9.35 1.08 16.59
CA LEU A 31 9.14 1.76 15.30
C LEU A 31 8.11 2.89 15.39
N ALA A 32 6.99 2.68 16.08
CA ALA A 32 5.98 3.71 16.32
C ALA A 32 6.57 4.90 17.10
N GLN A 33 7.38 4.63 18.14
CA GLN A 33 8.04 5.68 18.89
C GLN A 33 9.11 6.41 18.07
N LEU A 34 9.91 5.69 17.28
CA LEU A 34 10.89 6.29 16.36
C LEU A 34 10.22 7.19 15.32
N SER A 35 9.07 6.76 14.78
CA SER A 35 8.30 7.55 13.82
C SER A 35 7.80 8.87 14.43
N SER A 36 7.33 8.84 15.67
CA SER A 36 6.78 10.03 16.34
C SER A 36 7.86 10.96 16.90
N GLU A 37 8.94 10.42 17.48
CA GLU A 37 9.93 11.23 18.19
C GLU A 37 11.11 11.68 17.32
N ILE A 38 11.57 10.85 16.37
CA ILE A 38 12.73 11.17 15.51
C ILE A 38 12.30 11.60 14.13
N ALA A 39 11.49 10.78 13.45
CA ALA A 39 11.21 11.02 12.03
C ALA A 39 10.39 12.32 11.84
N GLN A 40 9.50 12.64 12.79
CA GLN A 40 8.73 13.90 12.89
C GLN A 40 8.24 14.42 11.53
N ASP A 41 7.04 13.99 11.12
CA ASP A 41 6.40 14.35 9.85
C ASP A 41 7.16 13.91 8.59
N LYS A 42 8.14 13.01 8.74
CA LYS A 42 8.83 12.35 7.63
C LYS A 42 8.56 10.85 7.65
N PRO A 43 8.57 10.19 6.49
CA PRO A 43 8.46 8.74 6.42
C PRO A 43 9.70 8.07 7.00
N LEU A 44 9.49 7.03 7.80
CA LEU A 44 10.51 6.12 8.32
C LEU A 44 10.57 4.87 7.43
N VAL A 45 11.75 4.54 6.91
CA VAL A 45 11.98 3.28 6.18
C VAL A 45 12.60 2.26 7.12
N TYR A 46 11.93 1.13 7.31
CA TYR A 46 12.45 0.01 8.09
C TYR A 46 12.81 -1.16 7.18
N ILE A 47 14.10 -1.48 7.15
CA ILE A 47 14.66 -2.58 6.34
C ILE A 47 14.75 -3.82 7.23
N VAL A 48 13.81 -4.73 7.02
CA VAL A 48 13.76 -6.01 7.72
C VAL A 48 14.76 -6.98 7.08
N ARG A 49 15.39 -7.83 7.92
CA ARG A 49 16.30 -8.88 7.45
C ARG A 49 15.61 -9.90 6.54
N ASP A 50 14.39 -10.31 6.90
CA ASP A 50 13.57 -11.29 6.17
C ASP A 50 12.13 -10.78 6.03
N GLY A 51 11.56 -10.95 4.84
CA GLY A 51 10.20 -10.54 4.50
C GLY A 51 9.11 -11.29 5.28
N THR A 52 9.42 -12.46 5.85
CA THR A 52 8.47 -13.26 6.66
C THR A 52 7.90 -12.48 7.85
N LYS A 53 8.67 -11.55 8.43
CA LYS A 53 8.23 -10.71 9.55
C LYS A 53 7.37 -9.50 9.13
N ILE A 54 7.37 -9.10 7.85
CA ILE A 54 6.75 -7.83 7.41
C ILE A 54 5.24 -7.81 7.70
N SER A 55 4.51 -8.87 7.36
CA SER A 55 3.05 -8.93 7.56
C SER A 55 2.69 -8.84 9.05
N HIS A 56 3.45 -9.52 9.91
CA HIS A 56 3.25 -9.44 11.36
C HIS A 56 3.53 -8.03 11.88
N LEU A 57 4.65 -7.41 11.48
CA LEU A 57 5.00 -6.06 11.91
C LEU A 57 3.90 -5.06 11.51
N GLN A 58 3.42 -5.13 10.28
CA GLN A 58 2.33 -4.27 9.82
C GLN A 58 1.05 -4.47 10.64
N GLN A 59 0.66 -5.73 10.89
CA GLN A 59 -0.55 -6.02 11.65
C GLN A 59 -0.48 -5.41 13.06
N VAL A 60 0.66 -5.54 13.74
CA VAL A 60 0.84 -4.96 15.07
C VAL A 60 0.88 -3.44 15.01
N LEU A 61 1.61 -2.86 14.05
CA LEU A 61 1.66 -1.40 13.87
C LEU A 61 0.26 -0.81 13.64
N ASN A 62 -0.54 -1.42 12.77
CA ASN A 62 -1.91 -1.00 12.50
C ASN A 62 -2.82 -1.14 13.73
N PHE A 63 -2.53 -2.09 14.62
CA PHE A 63 -3.26 -2.26 15.87
C PHE A 63 -2.87 -1.21 16.92
N ILE A 64 -1.58 -0.92 17.08
CA ILE A 64 -1.09 0.00 18.13
C ILE A 64 -1.22 1.47 17.74
N GLU A 65 -1.09 1.80 16.45
CA GLU A 65 -1.16 3.16 15.90
C GLU A 65 -2.04 3.18 14.64
N PRO A 66 -3.38 3.06 14.76
CA PRO A 66 -4.29 2.94 13.61
C PRO A 66 -4.26 4.13 12.64
N ASN A 67 -3.82 5.31 13.11
CA ASN A 67 -3.74 6.52 12.31
C ASN A 67 -2.38 6.70 11.61
N LEU A 68 -1.38 5.87 11.94
CA LEU A 68 -0.06 5.91 11.33
C LEU A 68 -0.07 5.06 10.05
N PRO A 69 0.09 5.66 8.85
CA PRO A 69 0.11 4.90 7.61
C PRO A 69 1.31 3.95 7.58
N VAL A 70 1.06 2.67 7.30
CA VAL A 70 2.10 1.64 7.15
C VAL A 70 1.99 1.02 5.76
N PHE A 71 3.08 1.06 5.00
CA PHE A 71 3.16 0.54 3.63
C PHE A 71 4.22 -0.56 3.53
N GLN A 72 3.99 -1.58 2.71
CA GLN A 72 5.01 -2.56 2.36
C GLN A 72 5.60 -2.26 0.99
N PHE A 73 6.93 -2.26 0.88
CA PHE A 73 7.61 -2.30 -0.41
C PHE A 73 8.29 -3.67 -0.57
N PRO A 74 7.61 -4.65 -1.21
CA PRO A 74 8.09 -6.03 -1.26
C PRO A 74 9.20 -6.20 -2.30
N ALA A 75 10.08 -7.18 -2.10
CA ALA A 75 11.00 -7.64 -3.13
C ALA A 75 10.25 -8.40 -4.25
N TRP A 76 10.93 -8.69 -5.35
CA TRP A 76 10.43 -9.66 -6.32
C TRP A 76 10.27 -11.05 -5.70
N ASP A 77 9.28 -11.80 -6.16
CA ASP A 77 9.03 -13.21 -5.82
C ASP A 77 9.82 -14.20 -6.69
N CYS A 78 10.65 -13.69 -7.60
CA CYS A 78 11.61 -14.48 -8.38
C CYS A 78 13.06 -14.11 -8.02
N LEU A 79 13.99 -14.97 -8.42
CA LEU A 79 15.41 -14.71 -8.20
C LEU A 79 15.95 -13.63 -9.16
N PRO A 80 17.05 -12.94 -8.81
CA PRO A 80 17.78 -12.15 -9.79
C PRO A 80 18.18 -13.00 -11.00
N TYR A 81 17.86 -12.55 -12.21
CA TYR A 81 18.12 -13.25 -13.48
C TYR A 81 17.37 -14.57 -13.67
N ASP A 82 16.21 -14.71 -13.01
CA ASP A 82 15.31 -15.84 -13.24
C ASP A 82 14.75 -15.85 -14.67
N ARG A 83 14.26 -17.01 -15.11
CA ARG A 83 13.59 -17.19 -16.41
C ARG A 83 12.12 -16.78 -16.37
N VAL A 84 11.59 -16.51 -15.18
CA VAL A 84 10.21 -16.10 -14.95
C VAL A 84 10.21 -14.69 -14.38
N SER A 85 9.35 -13.83 -14.95
CA SER A 85 9.13 -12.48 -14.44
C SER A 85 8.49 -12.52 -13.05
N PRO A 86 8.62 -11.44 -12.24
CA PRO A 86 7.89 -11.33 -11.00
C PRO A 86 6.38 -11.50 -11.22
N GLY A 87 5.68 -12.10 -10.27
CA GLY A 87 4.24 -12.28 -10.33
C GLY A 87 3.51 -10.93 -10.43
N ILE A 88 2.33 -10.94 -11.09
CA ILE A 88 1.49 -9.75 -11.27
C ILE A 88 1.16 -9.11 -9.92
N ALA A 89 0.79 -9.93 -8.92
CA ALA A 89 0.46 -9.47 -7.59
C ALA A 89 1.63 -8.76 -6.86
N VAL A 90 2.87 -9.24 -7.03
CA VAL A 90 4.05 -8.57 -6.45
C VAL A 90 4.35 -7.29 -7.20
N THR A 91 4.26 -7.30 -8.54
CA THR A 91 4.53 -6.13 -9.37
C THR A 91 3.59 -4.97 -9.04
N ALA A 92 2.29 -5.24 -8.95
CA ALA A 92 1.33 -4.20 -8.62
C ALA A 92 1.40 -3.74 -7.16
N ARG A 93 1.69 -4.62 -6.18
CA ARG A 93 2.00 -4.17 -4.80
C ARG A 93 3.22 -3.26 -4.74
N ARG A 94 4.27 -3.57 -5.52
CA ARG A 94 5.45 -2.69 -5.61
C ARG A 94 5.09 -1.33 -6.17
N LEU A 95 4.29 -1.31 -7.22
CA LEU A 95 3.88 -0.06 -7.82
C LEU A 95 2.99 0.76 -6.87
N SER A 96 2.03 0.12 -6.19
CA SER A 96 1.24 0.70 -5.09
C SER A 96 2.12 1.46 -4.11
N ALA A 97 3.12 0.76 -3.57
CA ALA A 97 4.05 1.31 -2.61
C ALA A 97 4.86 2.49 -3.21
N LEU A 98 5.31 2.39 -4.46
CA LEU A 98 6.03 3.48 -5.11
C LEU A 98 5.16 4.74 -5.25
N ALA A 99 3.89 4.60 -5.62
CA ALA A 99 2.99 5.76 -5.65
C ALA A 99 2.77 6.40 -4.29
N HIS A 100 2.58 5.58 -3.25
CA HIS A 100 2.48 6.10 -1.89
C HIS A 100 3.76 6.84 -1.49
N ILE A 101 4.94 6.30 -1.83
CA ILE A 101 6.23 6.96 -1.60
C ILE A 101 6.31 8.29 -2.35
N LEU A 102 5.84 8.35 -3.59
CA LEU A 102 5.81 9.58 -4.38
C LEU A 102 4.85 10.62 -3.80
N HIS A 103 3.70 10.19 -3.29
CA HIS A 103 2.76 11.04 -2.58
C HIS A 103 3.38 11.59 -1.29
N LEU A 104 3.99 10.73 -0.47
CA LEU A 104 4.69 11.12 0.76
C LEU A 104 5.83 12.10 0.48
N ARG A 105 6.50 11.99 -0.67
CA ARG A 105 7.53 12.97 -1.09
C ARG A 105 6.93 14.34 -1.39
N LYS A 106 5.73 14.41 -1.96
CA LYS A 106 5.03 15.69 -2.27
C LYS A 106 4.41 16.29 -1.00
N ASN A 107 3.82 15.44 -0.16
CA ASN A 107 3.15 15.78 1.09
C ASN A 107 3.80 15.01 2.25
N SER A 108 4.89 15.55 2.79
CA SER A 108 5.61 14.90 3.88
C SER A 108 4.70 14.76 5.09
N ARG A 109 4.55 13.52 5.54
CA ARG A 109 3.84 13.16 6.76
C ARG A 109 4.48 11.91 7.37
N SER A 110 4.22 11.70 8.65
CA SER A 110 4.61 10.48 9.36
C SER A 110 4.00 9.26 8.68
N ALA A 111 4.83 8.28 8.34
CA ALA A 111 4.46 6.99 7.77
C ALA A 111 5.60 5.99 7.96
N ILE A 112 5.30 4.70 7.99
CA ILE A 112 6.32 3.63 8.06
C ILE A 112 6.30 2.84 6.75
N ILE A 113 7.47 2.68 6.13
CA ILE A 113 7.67 1.85 4.94
C ILE A 113 8.46 0.61 5.36
N LEU A 114 7.81 -0.54 5.35
CA LEU A 114 8.43 -1.84 5.64
C LEU A 114 8.98 -2.44 4.35
N THR A 115 10.26 -2.80 4.36
CA THR A 115 10.92 -3.36 3.17
C THR A 115 12.04 -4.32 3.55
N THR A 116 12.76 -4.87 2.57
CA THR A 116 13.90 -5.76 2.79
C THR A 116 15.12 -5.26 2.03
N ALA A 117 16.31 -5.75 2.41
CA ALA A 117 17.55 -5.45 1.70
C ALA A 117 17.46 -5.82 0.21
N ASN A 118 16.80 -6.94 -0.11
CA ASN A 118 16.61 -7.40 -1.47
C ASN A 118 15.70 -6.48 -2.30
N ALA A 119 14.72 -5.82 -1.67
CA ALA A 119 13.82 -4.92 -2.36
C ALA A 119 14.49 -3.58 -2.70
N ILE A 120 15.28 -3.03 -1.77
CA ILE A 120 15.89 -1.68 -1.92
C ILE A 120 17.03 -1.63 -2.93
N ILE A 121 17.73 -2.74 -3.16
CA ILE A 121 18.84 -2.80 -4.14
C ILE A 121 18.35 -2.90 -5.59
N GLN A 122 17.07 -3.21 -5.79
CA GLN A 122 16.47 -3.33 -7.12
C GLN A 122 16.34 -1.96 -7.76
N LYS A 123 16.79 -1.85 -9.02
CA LYS A 123 16.58 -0.62 -9.81
C LYS A 123 15.09 -0.38 -10.02
N LEU A 124 14.71 0.88 -9.90
CA LEU A 124 13.34 1.34 -10.08
C LEU A 124 13.17 2.05 -11.42
N PRO A 125 11.97 2.02 -12.01
CA PRO A 125 11.68 2.86 -13.16
C PRO A 125 11.80 4.35 -12.78
N PRO A 126 12.08 5.23 -13.77
CA PRO A 126 12.09 6.66 -13.55
C PRO A 126 10.80 7.14 -12.88
N ARG A 127 10.95 8.10 -11.96
CA ARG A 127 9.81 8.68 -11.21
C ARG A 127 8.69 9.19 -12.12
N THR A 128 9.04 9.81 -13.24
CA THR A 128 8.07 10.39 -14.17
C THR A 128 7.11 9.35 -14.72
N ILE A 129 7.60 8.13 -14.98
CA ILE A 129 6.77 7.02 -15.46
C ILE A 129 5.76 6.62 -14.39
N ILE A 130 6.18 6.55 -13.13
CA ILE A 130 5.29 6.15 -12.03
C ILE A 130 4.26 7.24 -11.73
N ASP A 131 4.63 8.52 -11.76
CA ASP A 131 3.73 9.64 -11.41
C ASP A 131 2.54 9.75 -12.38
N ASP A 132 2.76 9.40 -13.65
CA ASP A 132 1.73 9.37 -14.70
C ASP A 132 0.79 8.15 -14.60
N GLN A 133 1.14 7.17 -13.77
CA GLN A 133 0.46 5.87 -13.66
C GLN A 133 -0.44 5.74 -12.43
N ILE A 134 -0.64 6.80 -11.64
CA ILE A 134 -1.40 6.77 -10.39
C ILE A 134 -2.81 7.31 -10.61
N ILE A 135 -3.82 6.47 -10.41
CA ILE A 135 -5.20 6.89 -10.24
C ILE A 135 -5.52 6.95 -8.75
N HIS A 136 -5.88 8.15 -8.29
CA HIS A 136 -6.50 8.37 -7.00
C HIS A 136 -7.94 8.79 -7.20
N MET A 137 -8.86 8.04 -6.60
CA MET A 137 -10.29 8.32 -6.64
C MET A 137 -10.84 8.38 -5.22
N SER A 138 -11.56 9.45 -4.91
CA SER A 138 -12.28 9.58 -3.65
C SER A 138 -13.77 9.73 -3.91
N ILE A 139 -14.59 9.37 -2.91
CA ILE A 139 -16.03 9.61 -2.95
C ILE A 139 -16.32 11.10 -3.23
N GLY A 140 -17.29 11.37 -4.10
CA GLY A 140 -17.69 12.70 -4.55
C GLY A 140 -16.85 13.27 -5.68
N GLN A 141 -15.82 12.57 -6.14
CA GLN A 141 -15.02 12.98 -7.28
C GLN A 141 -15.74 12.69 -8.59
N CYS A 142 -15.70 13.66 -9.51
CA CYS A 142 -16.18 13.47 -10.88
C CYS A 142 -15.14 12.65 -11.66
N VAL A 143 -15.47 11.41 -11.98
CA VAL A 143 -14.65 10.47 -12.73
C VAL A 143 -15.50 9.81 -13.79
N ASN A 144 -15.15 10.06 -15.05
CA ASN A 144 -15.81 9.42 -16.17
C ASN A 144 -15.48 7.92 -16.18
N MET A 145 -16.55 7.11 -16.16
CA MET A 145 -16.44 5.66 -16.03
C MET A 145 -15.72 5.01 -17.22
N ASP A 146 -15.94 5.50 -18.45
CA ASP A 146 -15.29 4.96 -19.65
C ASP A 146 -13.78 5.18 -19.64
N ASN A 147 -13.33 6.33 -19.15
CA ASN A 147 -11.90 6.60 -18.96
C ASN A 147 -11.26 5.63 -17.95
N LEU A 148 -11.96 5.32 -16.86
CA LEU A 148 -11.48 4.33 -15.89
C LEU A 148 -11.41 2.94 -16.52
N ILE A 149 -12.43 2.53 -17.29
CA ILE A 149 -12.44 1.24 -18.00
C ILE A 149 -11.25 1.12 -18.95
N HIS A 150 -11.05 2.12 -19.82
CA HIS A 150 -9.92 2.14 -20.74
C HIS A 150 -8.57 2.13 -20.02
N TYR A 151 -8.50 2.78 -18.87
CA TYR A 151 -7.32 2.73 -18.04
C TYR A 151 -7.07 1.32 -17.49
N LEU A 152 -8.09 0.63 -16.95
CA LEU A 152 -7.95 -0.72 -16.40
C LEU A 152 -7.52 -1.72 -17.49
N GLU A 153 -8.14 -1.65 -18.66
CA GLU A 153 -7.76 -2.48 -19.82
C GLU A 153 -6.31 -2.26 -20.25
N ARG A 154 -5.85 -1.00 -20.30
CA ARG A 154 -4.45 -0.65 -20.63
C ARG A 154 -3.46 -1.05 -19.54
N SER A 155 -3.91 -1.14 -18.30
CA SER A 155 -3.12 -1.55 -17.14
C SER A 155 -3.02 -3.08 -17.02
N GLY A 156 -3.64 -3.82 -17.95
CA GLY A 156 -3.56 -5.28 -18.00
C GLY A 156 -4.57 -6.00 -17.12
N PHE A 157 -5.63 -5.32 -16.67
CA PHE A 157 -6.73 -6.03 -16.03
C PHE A 157 -7.52 -6.87 -17.02
N GLU A 158 -8.01 -8.00 -16.54
CA GLU A 158 -8.93 -8.83 -17.28
C GLU A 158 -10.38 -8.40 -17.01
N ARG A 159 -11.11 -8.12 -18.09
CA ARG A 159 -12.54 -7.82 -18.02
C ARG A 159 -13.34 -9.11 -17.93
N VAL A 160 -13.99 -9.33 -16.80
CA VAL A 160 -14.76 -10.55 -16.50
C VAL A 160 -16.23 -10.24 -16.21
N ALA A 161 -17.07 -11.27 -16.16
CA ALA A 161 -18.47 -11.13 -15.78
C ALA A 161 -18.67 -10.98 -14.26
N ILE A 162 -17.82 -11.66 -13.48
CA ILE A 162 -17.81 -11.65 -12.02
C ILE A 162 -16.35 -11.67 -11.57
N VAL A 163 -15.98 -10.72 -10.71
CA VAL A 163 -14.63 -10.63 -10.15
C VAL A 163 -14.45 -11.68 -9.06
N HIS A 164 -13.42 -12.50 -9.21
CA HIS A 164 -13.02 -13.55 -8.28
C HIS A 164 -11.56 -13.39 -7.86
N ASP A 165 -10.70 -13.04 -8.81
CA ASP A 165 -9.26 -13.02 -8.61
C ASP A 165 -8.65 -11.62 -8.81
N VAL A 166 -7.46 -11.46 -8.24
CA VAL A 166 -6.66 -10.25 -8.34
C VAL A 166 -6.29 -9.95 -9.80
N GLY A 167 -6.46 -8.71 -10.24
CA GLY A 167 -6.24 -8.29 -11.62
C GLY A 167 -7.49 -8.40 -12.50
N GLU A 168 -8.65 -8.73 -11.93
CA GLU A 168 -9.92 -8.74 -12.64
C GLU A 168 -10.77 -7.50 -12.35
N PHE A 169 -11.60 -7.13 -13.33
CA PHE A 169 -12.67 -6.15 -13.13
C PHE A 169 -13.94 -6.53 -13.90
N ALA A 170 -15.10 -6.10 -13.39
CA ALA A 170 -16.40 -6.31 -14.01
C ALA A 170 -17.23 -5.03 -14.00
N ILE A 171 -18.10 -4.86 -15.00
CA ILE A 171 -18.97 -3.68 -15.14
C ILE A 171 -20.42 -4.12 -15.14
N ARG A 172 -21.24 -3.45 -14.33
CA ARG A 172 -22.69 -3.71 -14.20
C ARG A 172 -23.45 -2.39 -14.08
N GLY A 173 -23.86 -1.83 -15.22
CA GLY A 173 -24.51 -0.52 -15.23
C GLY A 173 -23.54 0.56 -14.71
N GLY A 174 -23.94 1.28 -13.66
CA GLY A 174 -23.10 2.28 -12.98
C GLY A 174 -22.12 1.71 -11.97
N ILE A 175 -21.90 0.39 -11.93
CA ILE A 175 -21.01 -0.24 -10.94
C ILE A 175 -19.79 -0.82 -11.63
N ILE A 176 -18.61 -0.58 -11.06
CA ILE A 176 -17.36 -1.30 -11.39
C ILE A 176 -16.90 -2.10 -10.18
N ASP A 177 -16.83 -3.42 -10.33
CA ASP A 177 -16.14 -4.29 -9.40
C ASP A 177 -14.70 -4.45 -9.85
N ILE A 178 -13.74 -4.34 -8.95
CA ILE A 178 -12.30 -4.41 -9.25
C ILE A 178 -11.56 -5.10 -8.12
N PHE A 179 -10.71 -6.06 -8.46
CA PHE A 179 -9.75 -6.65 -7.52
C PHE A 179 -8.34 -6.15 -7.82
N SER A 180 -8.02 -5.00 -7.25
CA SER A 180 -6.69 -4.40 -7.34
C SER A 180 -5.65 -5.30 -6.65
N PRO A 181 -4.48 -5.56 -7.25
CA PRO A 181 -3.42 -6.29 -6.55
C PRO A 181 -2.78 -5.48 -5.41
N SER A 182 -3.07 -4.19 -5.34
CA SER A 182 -2.63 -3.29 -4.27
C SER A 182 -3.48 -3.42 -3.01
N ASP A 183 -4.71 -3.92 -3.14
CA ASP A 183 -5.68 -4.04 -2.07
C ASP A 183 -5.77 -5.50 -1.61
N SER A 184 -6.03 -5.72 -0.32
CA SER A 184 -6.23 -7.05 0.23
C SER A 184 -7.59 -7.65 -0.11
N GLU A 185 -8.55 -6.80 -0.48
CA GLU A 185 -9.94 -7.17 -0.75
C GLU A 185 -10.44 -6.42 -1.98
N PRO A 186 -11.36 -7.00 -2.77
CA PRO A 186 -11.88 -6.35 -3.96
C PRO A 186 -12.87 -5.24 -3.58
N LEU A 187 -12.97 -4.27 -4.48
CA LEU A 187 -13.75 -3.06 -4.29
C LEU A 187 -14.86 -2.95 -5.33
N ARG A 188 -16.01 -2.46 -4.88
CA ARG A 188 -17.17 -2.12 -5.67
C ARG A 188 -17.30 -0.60 -5.68
N LEU A 189 -17.10 -0.01 -6.86
CA LEU A 189 -17.21 1.42 -7.14
C LEU A 189 -18.61 1.68 -7.71
N ASP A 190 -19.42 2.46 -7.00
CA ASP A 190 -20.78 2.81 -7.40
C ASP A 190 -20.82 4.23 -7.96
N PHE A 191 -21.19 4.37 -9.22
CA PHE A 191 -21.24 5.62 -9.95
C PHE A 191 -22.68 6.07 -10.21
N PHE A 192 -22.91 7.37 -10.02
CA PHE A 192 -24.11 8.05 -10.48
C PHE A 192 -23.75 9.06 -11.58
N GLY A 193 -23.96 8.66 -12.84
CA GLY A 193 -23.42 9.40 -13.99
C GLY A 193 -21.90 9.34 -13.97
N ASP A 194 -21.26 10.51 -13.96
CA ASP A 194 -19.80 10.65 -13.87
C ASP A 194 -19.31 10.87 -12.43
N THR A 195 -20.12 10.65 -11.40
CA THR A 195 -19.72 10.87 -10.00
C THR A 195 -19.53 9.54 -9.27
N LEU A 196 -18.39 9.37 -8.61
CA LEU A 196 -18.15 8.24 -7.71
C LEU A 196 -18.88 8.48 -6.37
N GLU A 197 -19.99 7.77 -6.14
CA GLU A 197 -20.84 7.94 -4.96
C GLU A 197 -20.37 7.09 -3.78
N THR A 198 -20.06 5.80 -4.01
CA THR A 198 -19.61 4.93 -2.93
C THR A 198 -18.49 3.98 -3.35
N ILE A 199 -17.61 3.67 -2.41
CA ILE A 199 -16.58 2.64 -2.53
C ILE A 199 -16.85 1.61 -1.43
N ARG A 200 -17.10 0.36 -1.83
CA ARG A 200 -17.46 -0.72 -0.90
C ARG A 200 -16.52 -1.90 -1.05
N ILE A 201 -16.20 -2.55 0.05
CA ILE A 201 -15.46 -3.81 0.06
C ILE A 201 -16.47 -4.94 -0.12
N PHE A 202 -16.15 -5.95 -0.92
CA PHE A 202 -17.01 -7.14 -1.06
C PHE A 202 -16.21 -8.44 -0.98
N ASP A 203 -16.91 -9.53 -0.66
CA ASP A 203 -16.34 -10.87 -0.66
C ASP A 203 -16.40 -11.45 -2.09
N PRO A 204 -15.28 -11.86 -2.71
CA PRO A 204 -15.25 -12.34 -4.09
C PRO A 204 -16.00 -13.68 -4.30
N VAL A 205 -16.20 -14.47 -3.24
CA VAL A 205 -16.93 -15.74 -3.32
C VAL A 205 -18.42 -15.50 -3.14
N THR A 206 -18.82 -14.77 -2.10
CA THR A 206 -20.26 -14.56 -1.80
C THR A 206 -20.88 -13.40 -2.57
N GLN A 207 -20.05 -12.51 -3.14
CA GLN A 207 -20.44 -11.30 -3.88
C GLN A 207 -21.20 -10.27 -3.02
N ARG A 208 -21.10 -10.39 -1.69
CA ARG A 208 -21.76 -9.51 -0.72
C ARG A 208 -20.80 -8.44 -0.22
N THR A 209 -21.32 -7.25 0.00
CA THR A 209 -20.59 -6.16 0.63
C THR A 209 -20.24 -6.51 2.08
N THR A 210 -18.98 -6.31 2.45
CA THR A 210 -18.43 -6.57 3.79
C THR A 210 -18.02 -5.29 4.53
N GLY A 211 -17.80 -4.18 3.82
CA GLY A 211 -17.40 -2.91 4.41
C GLY A 211 -17.48 -1.72 3.44
N ASN A 212 -17.12 -0.53 3.93
CA ASN A 212 -17.07 0.71 3.16
C ASN A 212 -15.65 1.31 3.23
N LYS A 213 -15.25 2.01 2.17
CA LYS A 213 -13.98 2.74 2.06
C LYS A 213 -14.25 4.17 1.59
N THR A 214 -13.42 5.12 1.96
CA THR A 214 -13.57 6.54 1.58
C THR A 214 -12.87 6.89 0.26
N ASP A 215 -11.84 6.12 -0.07
CA ASP A 215 -10.89 6.41 -1.14
C ASP A 215 -10.26 5.12 -1.68
N PHE A 216 -9.87 5.18 -2.95
CA PHE A 216 -9.25 4.10 -3.70
C PHE A 216 -7.98 4.63 -4.38
N PHE A 217 -6.90 3.87 -4.23
CA PHE A 217 -5.62 4.11 -4.88
C PHE A 217 -5.32 2.95 -5.82
N TYR A 218 -5.04 3.26 -7.09
CA TYR A 218 -4.68 2.25 -8.05
C TYR A 218 -3.61 2.73 -9.01
N ASN A 219 -2.63 1.88 -9.30
CA ASN A 219 -1.51 2.21 -10.17
C ASN A 219 -1.36 1.17 -11.29
N GLN A 220 -0.88 1.58 -12.48
CA GLN A 220 -0.64 0.70 -13.65
C GLN A 220 0.43 -0.39 -13.45
#